data_AF-A0A0A2LE56-F1
#
_entry.id   AF-A0A0A2LE56-F1
#
_cell.length_a   1.000
_cell.length_b   1.000
_cell.length_c   1.000
_cell.angle_alpha   90.00
_cell.angle_beta   90.00
_cell.angle_gamma   90.00
#
_symmetry.space_group_name_H-M   'P 1'
#
loop_
_entity.id
_entity.type
_entity.pdbx_description
1 polymer ?
#
loop_
_entity_poly.entity_id
_entity_poly.type
_entity_poly.pdbx_seq_one_letter_code
_entity_poly.pdbx_strand_id
1 'polypeptide(L)'
;MQLFSWPRSHLLEIGDQNWCPSWLHQHEQLVLTQLWNLQVPGWSHGSLAKQACAVFKEHLKDLSSYTVLDICAGAGGPTPVLESELNKELESEGKGAVQFVLSDLYPHVEEWERISKKQQNVTYIESPVDARAVPRFAPRSKKECRIFNICFHHFGDEDAAGILKSAIETADAFMQVTFSIKYYSFDKLI
;
A
#
# COMPACT_ATOMS: atom_id res chain seq x y z
N MET A 1 -23.54 10.55 25.08
CA MET A 1 -22.56 9.66 25.75
C MET A 1 -21.25 9.79 24.98
N GLN A 2 -20.24 10.49 25.49
CA GLN A 2 -18.94 10.57 24.84
C GLN A 2 -18.27 9.20 24.97
N LEU A 3 -18.03 8.54 23.84
CA LEU A 3 -17.19 7.35 23.80
C LEU A 3 -15.79 7.77 24.23
N PHE A 4 -15.27 7.15 25.28
CA PHE A 4 -13.86 7.27 25.64
C PHE A 4 -13.03 6.78 24.44
N SER A 5 -12.39 7.69 23.72
CA SER A 5 -11.36 7.33 22.75
C SER A 5 -10.07 7.03 23.50
N TRP A 6 -9.55 5.82 23.36
CA TRP A 6 -8.19 5.54 23.80
C TRP A 6 -7.22 6.44 23.03
N PRO A 7 -6.20 7.02 23.68
CA PRO A 7 -5.18 7.79 22.98
C PRO A 7 -4.44 6.89 21.98
N ARG A 8 -3.99 7.48 20.85
CA ARG A 8 -3.15 6.75 19.88
C ARG A 8 -1.84 6.37 20.55
N SER A 9 -1.59 5.07 20.71
CA SER A 9 -0.28 4.57 21.11
C SER A 9 0.62 4.48 19.89
N HIS A 10 1.77 5.17 19.93
CA HIS A 10 2.84 5.02 18.95
C HIS A 10 3.86 4.04 19.53
N LEU A 11 3.74 2.77 19.13
CA LEU A 11 4.64 1.70 19.57
C LEU A 11 5.90 1.68 18.70
N LEU A 12 6.95 1.03 19.21
CA LEU A 12 8.20 0.83 18.48
C LEU A 12 8.15 -0.53 17.77
N GLU A 13 8.51 -0.54 16.50
CA GLU A 13 8.77 -1.77 15.76
C GLU A 13 10.28 -2.00 15.68
N ILE A 14 10.68 -3.27 15.73
CA ILE A 14 12.10 -3.64 15.64
C ILE A 14 12.65 -3.22 14.27
N GLY A 15 11.85 -3.36 13.21
CA GLY A 15 12.17 -2.92 11.85
C GLY A 15 12.54 -1.44 11.73
N ASP A 16 11.99 -0.57 12.58
CA ASP A 16 12.20 0.89 12.54
C ASP A 16 13.53 1.35 13.16
N GLN A 17 14.24 0.46 13.86
CA GLN A 17 15.43 0.84 14.60
C GLN A 17 16.67 0.87 13.70
N ASN A 18 17.48 1.93 13.80
CA ASN A 18 18.74 2.06 13.04
C ASN A 18 19.75 0.92 13.26
N TRP A 19 19.61 0.18 14.36
CA TRP A 19 20.45 -0.98 14.70
C TRP A 19 19.84 -2.31 14.24
N CYS A 20 18.62 -2.33 13.69
CA CYS A 20 17.97 -3.54 13.22
C CYS A 20 18.79 -4.18 12.10
N PRO A 21 19.18 -5.47 12.24
CA PRO A 21 19.90 -6.16 11.18
C PRO A 21 19.08 -6.20 9.89
N SER A 22 19.72 -5.91 8.76
CA SER A 22 19.04 -5.87 7.45
C SER A 22 18.28 -7.15 7.12
N TRP A 23 18.82 -8.32 7.47
CA TRP A 23 18.17 -9.61 7.24
C TRP A 23 16.83 -9.74 8.00
N LEU A 24 16.71 -9.14 9.19
CA LEU A 24 15.50 -9.21 10.01
C LEU A 24 14.43 -8.27 9.44
N HIS A 25 14.83 -7.06 9.07
CA HIS A 25 13.97 -6.09 8.39
C HIS A 25 13.41 -6.67 7.06
N GLN A 26 14.26 -7.33 6.27
CA GLN A 26 13.82 -8.02 5.05
C GLN A 26 12.84 -9.18 5.33
N HIS A 27 13.11 -9.96 6.38
CA HIS A 27 12.20 -11.05 6.77
C HIS A 27 10.82 -10.53 7.19
N GLU A 28 10.77 -9.45 7.96
CA GLU A 28 9.52 -8.76 8.35
C GLU A 28 8.70 -8.33 7.12
N GLN A 29 9.34 -7.68 6.16
CA GLN A 29 8.71 -7.24 4.92
C GLN A 29 8.14 -8.42 4.09
N LEU A 30 8.85 -9.54 4.05
CA LEU A 30 8.38 -10.77 3.39
C LEU A 30 7.17 -11.39 4.10
N VAL A 31 7.18 -11.44 5.44
CA VAL A 31 6.04 -11.95 6.23
C VAL A 31 4.80 -11.10 6.00
N LEU A 32 4.93 -9.77 5.98
CA LEU A 32 3.82 -8.86 5.68
C LEU A 32 3.26 -9.10 4.28
N THR A 33 4.11 -9.33 3.28
CA THR A 33 3.69 -9.70 1.92
C THR A 33 2.89 -11.00 1.92
N GLN A 34 3.28 -12.01 2.71
CA GLN A 34 2.49 -13.23 2.86
C GLN A 34 1.15 -12.98 3.55
N LEU A 35 1.09 -12.12 4.56
CA LEU A 35 -0.14 -11.77 5.27
C LEU A 35 -1.15 -11.04 4.35
N TRP A 36 -0.67 -10.16 3.47
CA TRP A 36 -1.50 -9.52 2.44
C TRP A 36 -2.21 -10.54 1.53
N ASN A 37 -1.55 -11.66 1.28
CA ASN A 37 -1.99 -12.71 0.36
C ASN A 37 -2.69 -13.87 1.07
N LEU A 38 -2.64 -13.92 2.40
CA LEU A 38 -3.24 -14.99 3.18
C LEU A 38 -4.76 -14.98 3.00
N GLN A 39 -5.29 -16.12 2.62
CA GLN A 39 -6.73 -16.39 2.54
C GLN A 39 -7.04 -17.56 3.46
N VAL A 40 -7.89 -17.33 4.47
CA VAL A 40 -8.38 -18.38 5.36
C VAL A 40 -9.73 -18.88 4.84
N PRO A 41 -9.83 -20.13 4.36
CA PRO A 41 -11.08 -20.69 3.83
C PRO A 41 -12.19 -20.66 4.88
N GLY A 42 -13.39 -20.20 4.49
CA GLY A 42 -14.56 -20.13 5.35
C GLY A 42 -14.58 -18.99 6.38
N TRP A 43 -13.47 -18.24 6.54
CA TRP A 43 -13.36 -17.14 7.50
C TRP A 43 -13.07 -15.78 6.87
N SER A 44 -12.43 -15.76 5.70
CA SER A 44 -12.05 -14.52 5.02
C SER A 44 -12.82 -14.33 3.70
N HIS A 45 -13.21 -13.09 3.41
CA HIS A 45 -13.77 -12.69 2.12
C HIS A 45 -12.65 -12.42 1.11
N GLY A 46 -11.83 -13.44 0.84
CA GLY A 46 -10.59 -13.31 0.07
C GLY A 46 -9.44 -12.72 0.88
N SER A 47 -8.27 -12.61 0.25
CA SER A 47 -7.09 -11.99 0.89
C SER A 47 -7.30 -10.49 1.12
N LEU A 48 -6.50 -9.89 2.00
CA LEU A 48 -6.54 -8.45 2.24
C LEU A 48 -6.25 -7.66 0.96
N ALA A 49 -5.32 -8.14 0.13
CA ALA A 49 -5.02 -7.52 -1.16
C ALA A 49 -6.25 -7.54 -2.10
N LYS A 50 -7.02 -8.63 -2.13
CA LYS A 50 -8.27 -8.70 -2.92
C LYS A 50 -9.34 -7.74 -2.43
N GLN A 51 -9.44 -7.55 -1.12
CA GLN A 51 -10.36 -6.57 -0.54
C GLN A 51 -9.93 -5.15 -0.92
N ALA A 52 -8.63 -4.86 -0.92
CA ALA A 52 -8.10 -3.58 -1.38
C ALA A 52 -8.44 -3.33 -2.87
N CYS A 53 -8.42 -4.34 -3.75
CA CYS A 53 -8.85 -4.18 -5.14
C CYS A 53 -10.29 -3.62 -5.26
N ALA A 54 -11.20 -3.97 -4.34
CA ALA A 54 -12.57 -3.44 -4.38
C ALA A 54 -12.60 -1.92 -4.16
N VAL A 55 -11.77 -1.41 -3.25
CA VAL A 55 -11.65 0.03 -2.96
C VAL A 55 -11.13 0.80 -4.19
N PHE A 56 -10.15 0.23 -4.90
CA PHE A 56 -9.65 0.79 -6.16
C PHE A 56 -10.78 0.95 -7.19
N LYS A 57 -11.59 -0.09 -7.37
CA LYS A 57 -12.68 -0.09 -8.35
C LYS A 57 -13.83 0.83 -7.98
N GLU A 58 -14.09 0.98 -6.68
CA GLU A 58 -15.15 1.87 -6.18
C GLU A 58 -14.77 3.35 -6.38
N HIS A 59 -13.51 3.72 -6.12
CA HIS A 59 -13.12 5.13 -6.01
C HIS A 59 -12.31 5.68 -7.19
N LEU A 60 -11.60 4.85 -7.96
CA LEU A 60 -10.85 5.30 -9.13
C LEU A 60 -11.62 5.03 -10.42
N LYS A 61 -12.22 6.09 -10.97
CA LYS A 61 -12.83 6.05 -12.29
C LYS A 61 -11.76 5.92 -13.36
N ASP A 62 -11.93 4.96 -14.27
CA ASP A 62 -10.98 4.65 -15.33
C ASP A 62 -9.56 4.37 -14.79
N LEU A 63 -9.42 3.22 -14.11
CA LEU A 63 -8.15 2.73 -13.57
C LEU A 63 -7.01 2.75 -14.60
N SER A 64 -7.32 2.50 -15.88
CA SER A 64 -6.32 2.53 -16.96
C SER A 64 -5.65 3.89 -17.14
N SER A 65 -6.28 4.99 -16.68
CA SER A 65 -5.72 6.33 -16.73
C SER A 65 -4.69 6.63 -15.63
N TYR A 66 -4.51 5.71 -14.66
CA TYR A 66 -3.61 5.90 -13.53
C TYR A 66 -2.27 5.16 -13.68
N THR A 67 -1.27 5.75 -13.05
CA THR A 67 -0.08 5.07 -12.52
C THR A 67 -0.21 5.08 -11.00
N VAL A 68 -0.09 3.92 -10.39
CA VAL A 68 -0.18 3.72 -8.95
C VAL A 68 1.22 3.68 -8.36
N LEU A 69 1.52 4.58 -7.43
CA LEU A 69 2.79 4.62 -6.70
C LEU A 69 2.57 4.05 -5.30
N ASP A 70 3.16 2.88 -5.02
CA ASP A 70 3.17 2.27 -3.70
C ASP A 70 4.34 2.85 -2.90
N ILE A 71 4.02 3.60 -1.85
CA ILE A 71 4.99 4.27 -0.98
C ILE A 71 5.08 3.51 0.33
N CYS A 72 6.32 3.32 0.81
CA CYS A 72 6.64 2.39 1.89
C CYS A 72 6.27 0.95 1.50
N ALA A 73 6.63 0.57 0.27
CA ALA A 73 6.24 -0.70 -0.32
C ALA A 73 6.91 -1.92 0.35
N GLY A 74 7.99 -1.73 1.12
CA GLY A 74 8.76 -2.82 1.70
C GLY A 74 9.19 -3.84 0.65
N ALA A 75 8.85 -5.12 0.84
CA ALA A 75 9.13 -6.19 -0.13
C ALA A 75 8.11 -6.27 -1.30
N GLY A 76 7.19 -5.31 -1.42
CA GLY A 76 6.18 -5.24 -2.49
C GLY A 76 4.73 -5.37 -2.01
N GLY A 77 4.52 -5.76 -0.75
CA GLY A 77 3.22 -5.70 -0.08
C GLY A 77 2.07 -6.33 -0.88
N PRO A 78 0.92 -5.65 -1.02
CA PRO A 78 -0.20 -6.17 -1.80
C PRO A 78 -0.04 -5.95 -3.30
N THR A 79 0.92 -5.13 -3.75
CA THR A 79 1.01 -4.63 -5.12
C THR A 79 1.06 -5.73 -6.19
N PRO A 80 1.81 -6.83 -6.03
CA PRO A 80 1.74 -7.95 -6.97
C PRO A 80 0.33 -8.50 -7.18
N VAL A 81 -0.49 -8.60 -6.12
CA VAL A 81 -1.87 -9.09 -6.24
C VAL A 81 -2.79 -8.01 -6.80
N LEU A 82 -2.61 -6.74 -6.38
CA LEU A 82 -3.36 -5.61 -6.95
C LEU A 82 -3.17 -5.53 -8.47
N GLU A 83 -1.93 -5.61 -8.93
CA GLU A 83 -1.61 -5.58 -10.36
C GLU A 83 -2.30 -6.71 -11.11
N SER A 84 -2.13 -7.95 -10.64
CA SER A 84 -2.67 -9.12 -11.34
C SER A 84 -4.20 -9.11 -11.40
N GLU A 85 -4.87 -8.81 -10.28
CA GLU A 85 -6.33 -8.85 -10.21
C GLU A 85 -6.96 -7.68 -10.97
N LEU A 86 -6.43 -6.45 -10.84
CA LEU A 86 -6.99 -5.29 -11.52
C LEU A 86 -6.71 -5.33 -13.04
N ASN A 87 -5.50 -5.71 -13.46
CA ASN A 87 -5.19 -5.75 -14.90
C ASN A 87 -5.88 -6.90 -15.62
N LYS A 88 -6.12 -8.04 -14.96
CA LYS A 88 -6.92 -9.14 -15.54
C LYS A 88 -8.36 -8.68 -15.86
N GLU A 89 -8.97 -7.91 -14.96
CA GLU A 89 -10.31 -7.35 -15.18
C GLU A 89 -10.29 -6.31 -16.32
N LEU A 90 -9.33 -5.38 -16.30
CA LEU A 90 -9.17 -4.37 -17.36
C LEU A 90 -8.95 -5.00 -18.74
N GLU A 91 -8.13 -6.05 -18.84
CA GLU A 91 -7.91 -6.80 -20.08
C GLU A 91 -9.21 -7.43 -20.60
N SER A 92 -10.01 -8.03 -19.71
CA SER A 92 -11.31 -8.61 -20.10
C SER A 92 -12.32 -7.57 -20.61
N GLU A 93 -12.16 -6.30 -20.20
CA GLU A 93 -12.95 -5.16 -20.67
C GLU A 93 -12.33 -4.47 -21.90
N GLY A 94 -11.20 -4.97 -22.43
CA GLY A 94 -10.48 -4.35 -23.54
C GLY A 94 -9.83 -3.01 -23.21
N LYS A 95 -9.58 -2.73 -21.93
CA LYS A 95 -8.93 -1.50 -21.45
C LYS A 95 -7.42 -1.67 -21.30
N GLY A 96 -6.70 -0.56 -21.28
CA GLY A 96 -5.27 -0.55 -21.01
C GLY A 96 -4.95 -0.93 -19.55
N ALA A 97 -3.76 -1.48 -19.33
CA ALA A 97 -3.30 -1.84 -18.00
C ALA A 97 -3.00 -0.59 -17.13
N VAL A 98 -3.32 -0.67 -15.85
CA VAL A 98 -2.80 0.22 -14.81
C VAL A 98 -1.35 -0.17 -14.50
N GLN A 99 -0.48 0.83 -14.35
CA GLN A 99 0.93 0.65 -14.01
C GLN A 99 1.14 0.82 -12.52
N PHE A 100 2.03 0.02 -11.94
CA PHE A 100 2.44 0.12 -10.54
C PHE A 100 3.93 0.45 -10.43
N VAL A 101 4.27 1.31 -9.49
CA VAL A 101 5.63 1.74 -9.18
C VAL A 101 5.88 1.53 -7.70
N LEU A 102 6.89 0.75 -7.33
CA LEU A 102 7.28 0.50 -5.95
C LEU A 102 8.32 1.52 -5.50
N SER A 103 8.14 2.06 -4.28
CA SER A 103 9.08 3.00 -3.67
C SER A 103 9.14 2.82 -2.16
N ASP A 104 10.30 3.12 -1.58
CA ASP A 104 10.54 3.01 -0.15
C ASP A 104 11.69 3.94 0.26
N LEU A 105 11.76 4.29 1.54
CA LEU A 105 12.92 4.93 2.13
C LEU A 105 14.11 3.96 2.20
N TYR A 106 13.83 2.65 2.33
CA TYR A 106 14.81 1.56 2.30
C TYR A 106 14.48 0.54 1.19
N PRO A 107 14.77 0.85 -0.09
CA PRO A 107 14.39 0.02 -1.23
C PRO A 107 14.82 -1.45 -1.15
N HIS A 108 13.87 -2.39 -1.32
CA HIS A 108 14.16 -3.83 -1.39
C HIS A 108 14.39 -4.29 -2.84
N VAL A 109 15.41 -3.72 -3.50
CA VAL A 109 15.66 -3.85 -4.95
C VAL A 109 15.67 -5.29 -5.46
N GLU A 110 16.31 -6.23 -4.74
CA GLU A 110 16.37 -7.64 -5.19
C GLU A 110 14.97 -8.28 -5.33
N GLU A 111 14.05 -7.98 -4.41
CA GLU A 111 12.71 -8.55 -4.46
C GLU A 111 11.85 -7.84 -5.52
N TRP A 112 11.99 -6.52 -5.64
CA TRP A 112 11.29 -5.75 -6.66
C TRP A 112 11.72 -6.10 -8.08
N GLU A 113 12.99 -6.45 -8.29
CA GLU A 113 13.47 -6.96 -9.57
C GLU A 113 12.81 -8.31 -9.91
N ARG A 114 12.66 -9.21 -8.93
CA ARG A 114 11.95 -10.48 -9.11
C ARG A 114 10.47 -10.29 -9.44
N ILE A 115 9.80 -9.33 -8.79
CA ILE A 115 8.41 -8.96 -9.07
C ILE A 115 8.29 -8.43 -10.50
N SER A 116 9.10 -7.44 -10.86
CA SER A 116 9.03 -6.74 -12.16
C SER A 116 9.36 -7.68 -13.34
N LYS A 117 10.24 -8.67 -13.14
CA LYS A 117 10.51 -9.73 -14.15
C LYS A 117 9.29 -10.62 -14.40
N LYS A 118 8.40 -10.79 -13.43
CA LYS A 118 7.19 -11.62 -13.53
C LYS A 118 5.97 -10.82 -13.97
N GLN A 119 5.92 -9.53 -13.65
CA GLN A 119 4.77 -8.66 -13.87
C GLN A 119 5.19 -7.40 -14.62
N GLN A 120 4.91 -7.37 -15.93
CA GLN A 120 5.34 -6.29 -16.83
C GLN A 120 4.80 -4.90 -16.47
N ASN A 121 3.71 -4.83 -15.70
CA ASN A 121 3.10 -3.57 -15.26
C ASN A 121 3.58 -3.14 -13.86
N VAL A 122 4.58 -3.81 -13.30
CA VAL A 122 5.25 -3.40 -12.06
C VAL A 122 6.66 -2.92 -12.38
N THR A 123 6.98 -1.72 -11.90
CA THR A 123 8.32 -1.12 -11.94
C THR A 123 8.67 -0.62 -10.55
N TYR A 124 9.89 -0.09 -10.36
CA TYR A 124 10.34 0.38 -9.05
C TYR A 124 11.35 1.51 -9.15
N ILE A 125 11.55 2.21 -8.03
CA ILE A 125 12.54 3.27 -7.86
C ILE A 125 13.65 2.75 -6.95
N GLU A 126 14.86 2.57 -7.50
CA GLU A 126 16.01 2.04 -6.75
C GLU A 126 16.53 2.99 -5.66
N SER A 127 16.35 4.29 -5.84
CA SER A 127 16.81 5.30 -4.88
C SER A 127 15.81 5.47 -3.73
N PRO A 128 16.28 5.71 -2.49
CA PRO A 128 15.43 6.07 -1.36
C PRO A 128 14.44 7.20 -1.69
N VAL A 129 13.18 7.02 -1.31
CA VAL A 129 12.12 8.02 -1.46
C VAL A 129 11.54 8.36 -0.09
N ASP A 130 11.70 9.61 0.35
CA ASP A 130 11.05 10.11 1.56
C ASP A 130 9.58 10.39 1.28
N ALA A 131 8.69 9.69 1.99
CA ALA A 131 7.24 9.82 1.84
C ALA A 131 6.71 11.26 2.09
N ARG A 132 7.46 12.09 2.81
CA ARG A 132 7.12 13.50 3.10
C ARG A 132 7.44 14.45 1.95
N ALA A 133 8.22 14.01 0.95
CA ALA A 133 8.68 14.84 -0.17
C ALA A 133 8.79 14.01 -1.47
N VAL A 134 7.65 13.50 -1.93
CA VAL A 134 7.59 12.58 -3.08
C VAL A 134 7.34 13.37 -4.37
N PRO A 135 8.28 13.37 -5.34
CA PRO A 135 8.03 13.99 -6.64
C PRO A 135 7.02 13.16 -7.43
N ARG A 136 6.48 13.74 -8.50
CA ARG A 136 5.59 13.01 -9.40
C ARG A 136 6.39 12.05 -10.28
N PHE A 137 6.00 10.78 -10.28
CA PHE A 137 6.60 9.70 -11.08
C PHE A 137 5.69 9.25 -12.23
N ALA A 138 4.38 9.49 -12.13
CA ALA A 138 3.47 9.22 -13.25
C ALA A 138 3.83 10.08 -14.47
N PRO A 139 3.83 9.52 -15.70
CA PRO A 139 4.04 10.31 -16.91
C PRO A 139 2.93 11.35 -17.07
N ARG A 140 3.21 12.46 -17.77
CA ARG A 140 2.27 13.58 -17.93
C ARG A 140 0.91 13.19 -18.53
N SER A 141 0.84 12.09 -19.26
CA SER A 141 -0.38 11.55 -19.87
C SER A 141 -1.24 10.71 -18.91
N LYS A 142 -0.77 10.45 -17.68
CA LYS A 142 -1.44 9.63 -16.66
C LYS A 142 -1.64 10.41 -15.37
N LYS A 143 -2.66 10.00 -14.62
CA LYS A 143 -2.89 10.43 -13.24
C LYS A 143 -2.00 9.62 -12.29
N GLU A 144 -1.58 10.22 -11.19
CA GLU A 144 -0.85 9.53 -10.13
C GLU A 144 -1.80 9.23 -8.96
N CYS A 145 -1.93 7.95 -8.61
CA CYS A 145 -2.57 7.53 -7.37
C CYS A 145 -1.50 7.00 -6.41
N ARG A 146 -1.37 7.58 -5.22
CA ARG A 146 -0.41 7.12 -4.20
C ARG A 146 -1.09 6.19 -3.22
N ILE A 147 -0.54 5.01 -2.99
CA ILE A 147 -1.04 4.09 -1.98
C ILE A 147 -0.06 3.94 -0.83
N PHE A 148 -0.64 3.78 0.35
CA PHE A 148 0.07 3.63 1.61
C PHE A 148 -0.50 2.41 2.33
N ASN A 149 0.25 1.31 2.30
CA ASN A 149 -0.21 0.00 2.73
C ASN A 149 0.32 -0.33 4.12
N ILE A 150 -0.52 -0.21 5.15
CA ILE A 150 -0.19 -0.55 6.54
C ILE A 150 1.14 0.11 6.99
N CYS A 151 1.37 1.37 6.63
CA CYS A 151 2.62 2.07 6.99
C CYS A 151 2.41 3.30 7.88
N PHE A 152 1.19 3.82 7.99
CA PHE A 152 0.94 5.08 8.71
C PHE A 152 1.22 5.01 10.22
N HIS A 153 1.30 3.80 10.81
CA HIS A 153 1.57 3.64 12.23
C HIS A 153 3.04 3.87 12.61
N HIS A 154 3.98 3.82 11.65
CA HIS A 154 5.39 4.15 11.87
C HIS A 154 5.61 5.65 12.11
N PHE A 155 4.72 6.50 11.60
CA PHE A 155 4.93 7.94 11.56
C PHE A 155 4.35 8.66 12.79
N GLY A 156 5.11 9.65 13.28
CA GLY A 156 4.61 10.65 14.21
C GLY A 156 3.61 11.58 13.52
N ASP A 157 2.89 12.38 14.30
CA ASP A 157 1.83 13.25 13.76
C ASP A 157 2.36 14.28 12.74
N GLU A 158 3.56 14.82 12.97
CA GLU A 158 4.23 15.75 12.05
C GLU A 158 4.60 15.09 10.71
N ASP A 159 5.16 13.88 10.77
CA ASP A 159 5.55 13.11 9.58
C ASP A 159 4.30 12.68 8.79
N ALA A 160 3.27 12.18 9.48
CA ALA A 160 2.00 11.80 8.86
C ALA A 160 1.33 13.01 8.17
N ALA A 161 1.33 14.18 8.82
CA ALA A 161 0.84 15.41 8.21
C ALA A 161 1.67 15.81 6.97
N GLY A 162 3.00 15.67 7.03
CA GLY A 162 3.89 15.90 5.89
C GLY A 162 3.61 14.97 4.71
N ILE A 163 3.39 13.69 4.97
CA ILE A 163 3.05 12.69 3.95
C ILE A 163 1.72 13.03 3.27
N LEU A 164 0.68 13.32 4.05
CA LEU A 164 -0.63 13.69 3.51
C LEU A 164 -0.56 14.99 2.71
N LYS A 165 0.19 15.99 3.21
CA LYS A 165 0.43 17.24 2.48
C LYS A 165 1.12 16.97 1.13
N SER A 166 2.20 16.20 1.13
CA SER A 166 2.92 15.77 -0.09
C SER A 166 1.97 15.12 -1.10
N ALA A 167 1.12 14.18 -0.66
CA ALA A 167 0.14 13.52 -1.52
C ALA A 167 -0.88 14.50 -2.11
N ILE A 168 -1.44 15.40 -1.28
CA ILE A 168 -2.43 16.39 -1.71
C ILE A 168 -1.84 17.39 -2.72
N GLU A 169 -0.61 17.83 -2.51
CA GLU A 169 0.01 18.88 -3.33
C GLU A 169 0.49 18.38 -4.70
N THR A 170 0.79 17.08 -4.85
CA THR A 170 1.55 16.58 -6.01
C THR A 170 0.94 15.36 -6.73
N ALA A 171 0.00 14.65 -6.11
CA ALA A 171 -0.70 13.52 -6.73
C ALA A 171 -2.15 13.89 -7.15
N ASP A 172 -2.78 13.05 -7.96
CA ASP A 172 -4.20 13.21 -8.33
C ASP A 172 -5.15 12.49 -7.37
N ALA A 173 -4.65 11.45 -6.71
CA ALA A 173 -5.38 10.68 -5.71
C ALA A 173 -4.40 10.05 -4.72
N PHE A 174 -4.90 9.71 -3.53
CA PHE A 174 -4.20 8.78 -2.65
C PHE A 174 -5.17 7.87 -1.90
N MET A 175 -4.66 6.71 -1.49
CA MET A 175 -5.38 5.72 -0.68
C MET A 175 -4.50 5.28 0.47
N GLN A 176 -5.08 5.28 1.67
CA GLN A 176 -4.44 4.77 2.87
C GLN A 176 -5.17 3.49 3.28
N VAL A 177 -4.48 2.35 3.21
CA VAL A 177 -5.04 1.06 3.60
C VAL A 177 -4.50 0.70 4.98
N THR A 178 -5.39 0.57 5.95
CA THR A 178 -5.05 0.20 7.32
C THR A 178 -5.85 -1.00 7.77
N PHE A 179 -5.27 -1.77 8.69
CA PHE A 179 -6.04 -2.75 9.44
C PHE A 179 -6.80 -2.04 10.55
N SER A 180 -8.11 -2.25 10.62
CA SER A 180 -8.93 -1.80 11.75
C SER A 180 -9.51 -3.02 12.42
N ILE A 181 -9.09 -3.29 13.66
CA ILE A 181 -9.82 -4.20 14.54
C ILE A 181 -11.09 -3.45 14.94
N LYS A 182 -12.19 -3.67 14.22
CA LYS A 182 -13.51 -3.30 14.75
C LYS A 182 -13.75 -4.23 15.94
N TYR A 183 -13.64 -3.70 17.15
CA TYR A 183 -14.25 -4.36 18.30
C TYR A 183 -15.74 -4.46 17.98
N TYR A 184 -16.23 -5.68 17.73
CA TYR A 184 -17.65 -5.94 17.76
C TYR A 184 -18.10 -5.69 19.20
N SER A 185 -18.66 -4.51 19.48
CA SER A 185 -19.57 -4.40 20.61
C SER A 185 -20.72 -5.35 20.31
N PHE A 186 -20.93 -6.33 21.19
CA PHE A 186 -22.12 -7.16 21.20
C PHE A 186 -23.30 -6.27 21.65
N ASP A 187 -23.74 -5.36 20.80
CA ASP A 187 -25.01 -4.65 20.97
C ASP A 187 -25.86 -4.92 19.73
N LYS A 188 -26.29 -6.17 19.62
CA LYS A 188 -27.61 -6.49 19.07
C LYS A 188 -28.48 -6.98 20.22
N LEU A 189 -29.32 -6.09 20.73
CA LEU A 189 -30.65 -6.46 21.17
C LEU A 189 -31.57 -5.24 21.05
N ILE A 190 -32.35 -5.29 19.95
CA ILE A 190 -33.61 -4.60 19.61
C ILE A 190 -33.51 -3.10 19.31
#